data_AF-A0A4Y3RHU8-F1
#
_entry.id   AF-A0A4Y3RHU8-F1
#
_cell.length_a   1.000
_cell.length_b   1.000
_cell.length_c   1.000
_cell.angle_alpha   90.00
_cell.angle_beta   90.00
_cell.angle_gamma   90.00
#
_symmetry.space_group_name_H-M   'P 1'
#
loop_
_entity.id
_entity.type
_entity.pdbx_description
1 polymer ?
#
loop_
_entity_poly.entity_id
_entity_poly.type
_entity_poly.pdbx_seq_one_letter_code
_entity_poly.pdbx_strand_id
1 'polypeptide(L)'
;MPLGFSVMGTRTLWWGGCAWDSFAMLHLLKGEPDVLVATRCPACDIPHAWVVGRDAPPQGDQVAHCLTPMHRAWDDVVHTCGNQRLFCSTDCVDAWVHKTGQERGYVMYLGTLWRFASDWYTGRLDPGYTRRAPAAAASYFAEAGLHGSFWGLPD
;
A
#
# COMPACT_ATOMS: atom_id res chain seq x y z
N MET A 1 6.80 -6.09 14.27
CA MET A 1 6.28 -5.33 13.12
C MET A 1 4.91 -4.77 13.52
N PRO A 2 4.65 -3.45 13.41
CA PRO A 2 3.33 -2.93 13.73
C PRO A 2 2.31 -3.43 12.69
N LEU A 3 1.50 -4.41 13.06
CA LEU A 3 0.45 -4.98 12.23
C LEU A 3 -0.75 -4.03 12.26
N GLY A 4 -0.79 -3.11 11.30
CA GLY A 4 -1.82 -2.06 11.25
C GLY A 4 -3.10 -2.45 10.51
N PHE A 5 -3.11 -3.62 9.88
CA PHE A 5 -4.16 -4.02 8.96
C PHE A 5 -4.57 -5.46 9.22
N SER A 6 -5.88 -5.70 9.38
CA SER A 6 -6.45 -7.04 9.30
C SER A 6 -6.86 -7.33 7.86
N VAL A 7 -6.49 -8.50 7.34
CA VAL A 7 -6.86 -8.96 6.00
C VAL A 7 -7.55 -10.30 6.15
N MET A 8 -8.84 -10.37 5.84
CA MET A 8 -9.66 -11.56 6.03
C MET A 8 -10.13 -12.09 4.68
N GLY A 9 -9.80 -13.35 4.39
CA GLY A 9 -10.43 -14.13 3.32
C GLY A 9 -11.66 -14.87 3.84
N THR A 10 -12.11 -15.87 3.11
CA THR A 10 -13.34 -16.62 3.42
C THR A 10 -13.28 -17.29 4.80
N ARG A 11 -12.11 -17.80 5.19
CA ARG A 11 -11.95 -18.64 6.41
C ARG A 11 -10.74 -18.28 7.26
N THR A 12 -9.89 -17.38 6.79
CA THR A 12 -8.61 -17.10 7.44
C THR A 12 -8.41 -15.60 7.56
N LEU A 13 -7.94 -15.20 8.73
CA LEU A 13 -7.51 -13.84 9.02
C LEU A 13 -5.99 -13.81 9.02
N TRP A 14 -5.44 -12.86 8.26
CA TRP A 14 -4.03 -12.51 8.24
C TRP A 14 -3.84 -11.07 8.72
N TRP A 15 -2.58 -10.71 8.93
CA TRP A 15 -2.17 -9.36 9.27
C TRP A 15 -1.28 -8.79 8.17
N GLY A 16 -1.61 -7.59 7.70
CA GLY A 16 -0.79 -6.83 6.77
C GLY A 16 0.14 -5.86 7.49
N GLY A 17 1.38 -5.74 6.99
CA GLY A 17 2.38 -4.82 7.53
C GLY A 17 2.16 -3.36 7.14
N CYS A 18 1.55 -3.13 5.98
CA CYS A 18 1.26 -1.80 5.45
C CYS A 18 0.07 -1.83 4.49
N ALA A 19 -0.39 -0.64 4.06
CA ALA A 19 -1.46 -0.50 3.09
C ALA A 19 -1.18 -1.26 1.78
N TRP A 20 0.06 -1.17 1.27
CA TRP A 20 0.47 -1.83 0.04
C TRP A 20 0.43 -3.35 0.15
N ASP A 21 1.09 -3.92 1.16
CA ASP A 21 1.09 -5.37 1.37
C ASP A 21 -0.33 -5.90 1.56
N SER A 22 -1.16 -5.20 2.35
CA SER A 22 -2.56 -5.58 2.57
C SER A 22 -3.38 -5.68 1.30
N PHE A 23 -3.20 -4.75 0.35
CA PHE A 23 -3.90 -4.79 -0.93
C PHE A 23 -3.28 -5.84 -1.87
N ALA A 24 -1.98 -6.09 -1.76
CA ALA A 24 -1.29 -7.06 -2.62
C ALA A 24 -1.56 -8.52 -2.22
N MET A 25 -1.99 -8.78 -0.98
CA MET A 25 -2.29 -10.13 -0.49
C MET A 25 -3.29 -10.88 -1.38
N LEU A 26 -4.33 -10.21 -1.90
CA LEU A 26 -5.31 -10.85 -2.80
C LEU A 26 -4.65 -11.47 -4.04
N HIS A 27 -3.62 -10.83 -4.57
CA HIS A 27 -2.92 -11.28 -5.78
C HIS A 27 -2.00 -12.49 -5.51
N LEU A 28 -1.67 -12.74 -4.24
CA LEU A 28 -0.95 -13.93 -3.79
C LEU A 28 -1.89 -15.07 -3.41
N LEU A 29 -3.06 -14.74 -2.85
CA LEU A 29 -4.06 -15.69 -2.38
C LEU A 29 -4.98 -16.13 -3.53
N LYS A 30 -4.45 -16.96 -4.45
CA LYS A 30 -5.15 -17.43 -5.66
C LYS A 30 -6.51 -18.12 -5.39
N GLY A 31 -6.73 -18.63 -4.17
CA GLY A 31 -7.98 -19.30 -3.78
C GLY A 31 -9.06 -18.39 -3.21
N GLU A 32 -8.74 -17.13 -2.89
CA GLU A 32 -9.73 -16.18 -2.35
C GLU A 32 -10.31 -15.32 -3.50
N PRO A 33 -11.64 -15.22 -3.64
CA PRO A 33 -12.26 -14.37 -4.65
C PRO A 33 -11.99 -12.88 -4.38
N ASP A 34 -12.03 -12.50 -3.12
CA ASP A 34 -11.76 -11.16 -2.57
C ASP A 34 -11.21 -11.29 -1.14
N VAL A 35 -10.79 -10.16 -0.57
CA VAL A 35 -10.41 -10.08 0.85
C VAL A 35 -10.99 -8.82 1.49
N LEU A 36 -11.40 -8.91 2.75
CA LEU A 36 -11.74 -7.77 3.59
C LEU A 36 -10.46 -7.20 4.22
N VAL A 37 -10.08 -5.98 3.83
CA VAL A 37 -8.97 -5.23 4.44
C VAL A 37 -9.55 -4.19 5.39
N ALA A 38 -9.12 -4.19 6.66
CA ALA A 38 -9.55 -3.20 7.64
C ALA A 38 -8.38 -2.60 8.44
N THR A 39 -8.52 -1.33 8.81
CA THR A 39 -7.52 -0.54 9.55
C THR A 39 -8.18 0.66 10.25
N ARG A 40 -7.38 1.54 10.85
CA ARG A 40 -7.84 2.82 11.40
C ARG A 40 -6.98 3.97 10.87
N CYS A 41 -7.60 5.13 10.65
CA CYS A 41 -6.89 6.34 10.27
C CYS A 41 -5.93 6.77 11.40
N PRO A 42 -4.61 6.91 11.14
CA PRO A 42 -3.66 7.31 12.18
C PRO A 42 -3.89 8.71 12.78
N ALA A 43 -4.62 9.58 12.07
CA ALA A 43 -4.88 10.94 12.51
C ALA A 43 -6.07 11.05 13.48
N CYS A 44 -7.18 10.37 13.17
CA CYS A 44 -8.46 10.54 13.84
C CYS A 44 -9.09 9.24 14.36
N ASP A 45 -8.43 8.09 14.17
CA ASP A 45 -8.85 6.76 14.62
C ASP A 45 -10.16 6.22 14.00
N ILE A 46 -10.74 6.94 13.03
CA ILE A 46 -11.91 6.45 12.28
C ILE A 46 -11.56 5.09 11.63
N PRO A 47 -12.38 4.05 11.84
CA PRO A 47 -12.15 2.75 11.25
C PRO A 47 -12.46 2.78 9.76
N HIS A 48 -11.69 2.01 9.01
CA HIS A 48 -11.91 1.78 7.59
C HIS A 48 -11.93 0.29 7.29
N ALA A 49 -12.77 -0.11 6.34
CA ALA A 49 -12.86 -1.47 5.86
C ALA A 49 -13.26 -1.46 4.39
N TRP A 50 -12.59 -2.27 3.57
CA TRP A 50 -12.86 -2.42 2.15
C TRP A 50 -12.85 -3.89 1.75
N VAL A 51 -13.78 -4.27 0.90
CA VAL A 51 -13.66 -5.51 0.12
C VAL A 51 -12.76 -5.20 -1.06
N VAL A 52 -11.60 -5.86 -1.12
CA VAL A 52 -10.62 -5.72 -2.18
C VAL A 52 -10.77 -6.91 -3.11
N GLY A 53 -11.11 -6.63 -4.37
CA GLY A 53 -11.22 -7.60 -5.47
C GLY A 53 -10.15 -7.38 -6.54
N ARG A 54 -10.18 -8.19 -7.61
CA ARG A 54 -9.24 -8.12 -8.74
C ARG A 54 -9.78 -7.34 -9.94
N ASP A 55 -11.07 -7.03 -9.96
CA ASP A 55 -11.71 -6.43 -11.15
C ASP A 55 -11.72 -4.90 -11.10
N ALA A 56 -11.84 -4.33 -9.90
CA ALA A 56 -11.90 -2.88 -9.71
C ALA A 56 -11.35 -2.47 -8.33
N PRO A 57 -10.81 -1.25 -8.22
CA PRO A 57 -10.39 -0.71 -6.94
C PRO A 57 -11.59 -0.44 -6.01
N PRO A 58 -11.40 -0.53 -4.68
CA PRO A 58 -12.43 -0.13 -3.74
C PRO A 58 -12.77 1.36 -3.89
N GLN A 59 -14.05 1.69 -3.69
CA GLN A 59 -14.54 3.06 -3.72
C GLN A 59 -14.25 3.79 -2.40
N GLY A 60 -14.09 5.11 -2.47
CA GLY A 60 -13.96 5.98 -1.31
C GLY A 60 -12.95 7.09 -1.49
N ASP A 61 -13.08 8.13 -0.66
CA ASP A 61 -12.22 9.32 -0.70
C ASP A 61 -10.91 9.15 0.10
N GLN A 62 -10.69 7.96 0.66
CA GLN A 62 -9.50 7.70 1.47
C GLN A 62 -8.24 7.75 0.63
N VAL A 63 -7.16 8.13 1.29
CA VAL A 63 -5.85 8.25 0.65
C VAL A 63 -4.85 7.33 1.32
N ALA A 64 -3.98 6.74 0.51
CA ALA A 64 -2.79 6.08 0.98
C ALA A 64 -1.64 7.07 1.03
N HIS A 65 -0.82 6.96 2.07
CA HIS A 65 0.37 7.77 2.25
C HIS A 65 1.57 6.86 2.46
N CYS A 66 2.67 7.17 1.76
CA CYS A 66 3.96 6.54 1.90
C CYS A 66 4.96 7.58 2.40
N LEU A 67 5.55 7.35 3.57
CA LEU A 67 6.54 8.28 4.13
C LEU A 67 7.93 8.14 3.47
N THR A 68 8.41 6.90 3.31
CA THR A 68 9.76 6.62 2.82
C THR A 68 9.81 6.61 1.29
N PRO A 69 10.67 7.43 0.64
CA PRO A 69 10.92 7.34 -0.80
C PRO A 69 11.38 5.94 -1.22
N MET A 70 10.99 5.49 -2.41
CA MET A 70 11.18 4.09 -2.83
C MET A 70 12.65 3.65 -2.86
N HIS A 71 13.57 4.57 -3.18
CA HIS A 71 15.02 4.26 -3.19
C HIS A 71 15.61 3.97 -1.79
N ARG A 72 14.91 4.33 -0.70
CA ARG A 72 15.29 4.05 0.70
C ARG A 72 14.41 2.98 1.37
N ALA A 73 13.44 2.42 0.64
CA ALA A 73 12.44 1.50 1.21
C ALA A 73 13.07 0.25 1.88
N TRP A 74 14.25 -0.15 1.40
CA TRP A 74 14.97 -1.33 1.90
C TRP A 74 16.02 -1.02 2.97
N ASP A 75 16.29 0.26 3.27
CA ASP A 75 17.22 0.66 4.33
C ASP A 75 16.65 0.26 5.70
N ASP A 76 15.35 0.48 5.88
CA ASP A 76 14.56 -0.02 7.01
C ASP A 76 13.14 -0.36 6.55
N VAL A 77 12.91 -1.65 6.28
CA VAL A 77 11.61 -2.15 5.83
C VAL A 77 10.54 -2.05 6.92
N VAL A 78 10.91 -2.15 8.19
CA VAL A 78 9.96 -2.08 9.30
C VAL A 78 9.45 -0.65 9.46
N HIS A 79 10.34 0.34 9.39
CA HIS A 79 9.98 1.74 9.35
C HIS A 79 9.15 2.09 8.11
N THR A 80 9.57 1.60 6.95
CA THR A 80 8.88 1.86 5.68
C THR A 80 7.47 1.31 5.68
N CYS A 81 7.26 0.02 5.96
CA CYS A 81 5.91 -0.54 6.06
C CYS A 81 5.11 0.10 7.21
N GLY A 82 5.76 0.36 8.34
CA GLY A 82 5.16 1.03 9.50
C GLY A 82 4.61 2.42 9.20
N ASN A 83 5.05 3.09 8.13
CA ASN A 83 4.61 4.42 7.70
C ASN A 83 4.00 4.43 6.29
N GLN A 84 3.51 3.28 5.83
CA GLN A 84 2.64 3.17 4.66
C GLN A 84 1.21 2.91 5.13
N ARG A 85 0.41 3.98 5.22
CA ARG A 85 -0.87 4.00 5.96
C ARG A 85 -2.02 4.54 5.11
N LEU A 86 -3.26 4.32 5.58
CA LEU A 86 -4.48 4.86 4.98
C LEU A 86 -5.09 5.93 5.89
N PHE A 87 -5.58 7.01 5.29
CA PHE A 87 -6.15 8.17 5.97
C PHE A 87 -7.51 8.51 5.38
N CYS A 88 -8.35 9.19 6.16
CA CYS A 88 -9.66 9.65 5.69
C CYS A 88 -9.56 10.62 4.51
N SER A 89 -8.54 11.49 4.51
CA SER A 89 -8.29 12.53 3.52
C SER A 89 -6.85 13.05 3.62
N THR A 90 -6.48 13.96 2.71
CA THR A 90 -5.21 14.71 2.78
C THR A 90 -5.07 15.53 4.06
N ASP A 91 -6.17 16.08 4.60
CA ASP A 91 -6.14 16.85 5.84
C ASP A 91 -5.72 15.98 7.03
N CYS A 92 -6.16 14.70 7.03
CA CYS A 92 -5.72 13.74 8.03
C CYS A 92 -4.23 13.40 7.88
N VAL A 93 -3.71 13.35 6.64
CA VAL A 93 -2.26 13.19 6.41
C VAL A 93 -1.52 14.39 7.01
N ASP A 94 -1.96 15.61 6.70
CA ASP A 94 -1.33 16.86 7.18
C ASP A 94 -1.35 16.96 8.70
N ALA A 95 -2.48 16.63 9.33
CA ALA A 95 -2.59 16.60 10.78
C ALA A 95 -1.65 15.58 11.43
N TRP A 96 -1.49 14.40 10.81
CA TRP A 96 -0.63 13.34 11.33
C TRP A 96 0.85 13.67 11.17
N VAL A 97 1.29 14.18 10.02
CA VAL A 97 2.70 14.56 9.83
C VAL A 97 3.09 15.72 10.74
N HIS A 98 2.20 16.70 10.94
CA HIS A 98 2.42 17.79 11.88
C HIS A 98 2.55 17.27 13.32
N LYS A 99 1.63 16.41 13.76
CA LYS A 99 1.63 15.83 15.12
C LYS A 99 2.87 14.98 15.39
N THR A 100 3.40 14.30 14.38
CA THR A 100 4.54 13.36 14.50
C THR A 100 5.88 13.97 14.15
N GLY A 101 5.91 15.22 13.68
CA GLY A 101 7.13 15.90 13.24
C GLY A 101 7.75 15.29 11.97
N GLN A 102 6.95 14.59 11.17
CA GLN A 102 7.39 13.95 9.94
C GLN A 102 7.28 14.91 8.75
N GLU A 103 8.11 14.71 7.74
CA GLU A 103 7.93 15.37 6.45
C GLU A 103 6.82 14.67 5.65
N ARG A 104 6.05 15.45 4.89
CA ARG A 104 4.99 14.88 4.06
C ARG A 104 5.59 14.08 2.91
N GLY A 105 5.47 12.75 3.01
CA GLY A 105 5.75 11.82 1.90
C GLY A 105 4.69 11.84 0.79
N TYR A 106 4.66 10.78 -0.01
CA TYR A 106 3.78 10.66 -1.17
C TYR A 106 2.35 10.31 -0.78
N VAL A 107 1.35 10.95 -1.41
CA VAL A 107 -0.07 10.67 -1.20
C VAL A 107 -0.70 10.20 -2.50
N MET A 108 -1.52 9.15 -2.44
CA MET A 108 -2.24 8.59 -3.59
C MET A 108 -3.65 8.15 -3.20
N TYR A 109 -4.58 8.15 -4.16
CA TYR A 109 -5.92 7.61 -3.95
C TYR A 109 -5.92 6.07 -3.91
N LEU A 110 -6.96 5.47 -3.31
CA LEU A 110 -7.11 4.01 -3.23
C LEU A 110 -7.00 3.31 -4.60
N GLY A 111 -7.51 3.94 -5.67
CA GLY A 111 -7.40 3.39 -7.02
C GLY A 111 -5.95 3.21 -7.50
N THR A 112 -5.08 4.18 -7.17
CA THR A 112 -3.65 4.10 -7.48
C THR A 112 -2.95 3.08 -6.59
N LEU A 113 -3.27 3.04 -5.29
CA LEU A 113 -2.75 2.01 -4.38
C LEU A 113 -3.10 0.59 -4.87
N TRP A 114 -4.36 0.39 -5.26
CA TRP A 114 -4.84 -0.89 -5.77
C TRP A 114 -4.06 -1.32 -7.02
N ARG A 115 -3.93 -0.46 -8.03
CA ARG A 115 -3.13 -0.75 -9.23
C ARG A 115 -1.67 -1.04 -8.89
N PHE A 116 -1.07 -0.25 -8.01
CA PHE A 116 0.29 -0.45 -7.55
C PHE A 116 0.47 -1.81 -6.85
N ALA A 117 -0.50 -2.23 -6.05
CA ALA A 117 -0.48 -3.49 -5.33
C ALA A 117 -0.71 -4.73 -6.22
N SER A 118 -1.38 -4.58 -7.38
CA SER A 118 -1.90 -5.71 -8.14
C SER A 118 -0.86 -6.69 -8.65
N ASP A 119 0.17 -6.20 -9.35
CA ASP A 119 1.14 -7.08 -10.03
C ASP A 119 2.56 -6.97 -9.50
N TRP A 120 2.73 -6.26 -8.38
CA TRP A 120 4.06 -6.07 -7.82
C TRP A 120 4.68 -7.39 -7.33
N TYR A 121 3.88 -8.23 -6.68
CA TYR A 121 4.30 -9.54 -6.15
C TYR A 121 3.96 -10.71 -7.06
N THR A 122 3.61 -10.48 -8.32
CA THR A 122 3.34 -11.55 -9.28
C THR A 122 4.52 -12.52 -9.36
N GLY A 123 4.22 -13.82 -9.22
CA GLY A 123 5.21 -14.89 -9.22
C GLY A 123 5.98 -15.05 -7.91
N ARG A 124 5.75 -14.23 -6.88
CA ARG A 124 6.58 -14.22 -5.65
C ARG A 124 6.54 -15.51 -4.84
N LEU A 125 5.47 -16.29 -4.95
CA LEU A 125 5.35 -17.59 -4.30
C LEU A 125 5.82 -18.76 -5.18
N ASP A 126 6.16 -18.49 -6.44
CA ASP A 126 6.54 -19.53 -7.40
C ASP A 126 8.07 -19.79 -7.33
N PRO A 127 8.52 -21.04 -7.52
CA PRO A 127 9.94 -21.36 -7.56
C PRO A 127 10.68 -20.57 -8.64
N GLY A 128 11.86 -20.04 -8.31
CA GLY A 128 12.67 -19.27 -9.25
C GLY A 128 12.29 -17.79 -9.40
N TYR A 129 11.40 -17.27 -8.53
CA TYR A 129 11.09 -15.85 -8.49
C TYR A 129 12.34 -14.98 -8.42
N THR A 130 12.41 -14.01 -9.33
CA THR A 130 13.39 -12.92 -9.31
C THR A 130 12.66 -11.60 -9.11
N ARG A 131 13.25 -10.71 -8.32
CA ARG A 131 12.69 -9.37 -8.15
C ARG A 131 12.77 -8.61 -9.47
N ARG A 132 11.80 -7.73 -9.72
CA ARG A 132 11.83 -6.80 -10.86
C ARG A 132 13.15 -6.02 -10.86
N ALA A 133 13.81 -5.96 -12.03
CA ALA A 133 14.96 -5.11 -12.23
C ALA A 133 14.58 -3.62 -12.07
N PRO A 134 15.49 -2.72 -11.68
CA PRO A 134 15.17 -1.31 -11.41
C PRO A 134 14.41 -0.59 -12.55
N ALA A 135 14.82 -0.78 -13.80
CA ALA A 135 14.14 -0.17 -14.95
C ALA A 135 12.71 -0.71 -15.15
N ALA A 136 12.50 -2.00 -14.92
CA ALA A 136 11.17 -2.62 -14.97
C ALA A 136 10.29 -2.19 -13.80
N ALA A 137 10.88 -1.93 -12.62
CA ALA A 137 10.16 -1.36 -11.48
C ALA A 137 9.71 0.08 -11.76
N ALA A 138 10.59 0.92 -12.32
CA ALA A 138 10.23 2.29 -12.72
C ALA A 138 9.09 2.31 -13.75
N SER A 139 9.19 1.47 -14.79
CA SER A 139 8.13 1.34 -15.80
C SER A 139 6.79 0.94 -15.16
N TYR A 140 6.83 -0.04 -14.24
CA TYR A 140 5.65 -0.47 -13.50
C TYR A 140 5.05 0.63 -12.61
N PHE A 141 5.88 1.42 -11.93
CA PHE A 141 5.39 2.54 -11.10
C PHE A 141 4.65 3.56 -11.97
N ALA A 142 5.20 3.93 -13.12
CA ALA A 142 4.55 4.85 -14.05
C ALA A 142 3.21 4.29 -14.56
N GLU A 143 3.16 3.01 -14.95
CA GLU A 143 1.93 2.32 -15.39
C GLU A 143 0.86 2.27 -14.29
N ALA A 144 1.26 2.11 -13.02
CA ALA A 144 0.34 2.16 -11.88
C ALA A 144 -0.25 3.57 -11.64
N GLY A 145 0.33 4.60 -12.25
CA GLY A 145 -0.04 6.01 -12.08
C GLY A 145 0.71 6.69 -10.93
N LEU A 146 1.89 6.19 -10.57
CA LEU A 146 2.81 6.84 -9.65
C LEU A 146 3.75 7.77 -10.43
N HIS A 147 4.21 8.85 -9.81
CA HIS A 147 5.00 9.88 -10.49
C HIS A 147 6.00 10.57 -9.55
N GLY A 148 6.96 11.29 -10.15
CA GLY A 148 7.93 12.11 -9.45
C GLY A 148 9.07 11.34 -8.77
N SER A 149 10.03 12.12 -8.28
CA SER A 149 11.28 11.62 -7.70
C SER A 149 11.11 10.66 -6.51
N PHE A 150 9.97 10.70 -5.80
CA PHE A 150 9.66 9.76 -4.71
C PHE A 150 9.73 8.30 -5.18
N TRP A 151 9.35 8.03 -6.43
CA TRP A 151 9.35 6.72 -7.07
C TRP A 151 10.54 6.51 -8.02
N GLY A 152 11.48 7.46 -8.06
CA GLY A 152 12.58 7.45 -9.03
C GLY A 152 12.12 7.72 -10.46
N LEU A 153 11.00 8.43 -10.63
CA LEU A 153 10.44 8.83 -11.92
C LEU A 153 10.71 10.31 -12.19
N PRO A 154 10.67 10.75 -13.45
CA PRO A 154 10.59 12.17 -13.79
C PRO A 154 9.36 12.82 -13.14
N ASP A 155 9.45 14.13 -12.88
CA ASP A 155 8.34 14.95 -12.36
C ASP A 155 7.25 15.21 -13.42
#